data_AF-A0A354DIC7-F1
#
_entry.id   AF-A0A354DIC7-F1
#
_cell.length_a   1.000
_cell.length_b   1.000
_cell.length_c   1.000
_cell.angle_alpha   90.00
_cell.angle_beta   90.00
_cell.angle_gamma   90.00
#
_symmetry.space_group_name_H-M   'P 1'
#
loop_
_entity.id
_entity.type
_entity.pdbx_description
1 polymer ?
#
loop_
_entity_poly.entity_id
_entity_poly.type
_entity_poly.pdbx_seq_one_letter_code
_entity_poly.pdbx_strand_id
1 'polypeptide(L)'
;WMEIEKQRGISVTSSVMQFNYDGYCINILDTPGHQDFSEDTYRTLTAADSAVMLIDTAKGVEAQTIKLFEVCRLRNIPIFTFINKMDREGRDPLSLMEELEDVLGIRSCPMNWPIGSGYDFKGVYDRKSGQIERYLGKGQESDWISLYEGEEISAEAQNWLGEALLEKLLEDIELLDIAGDPFDQDKIDNGLLTPLFFGSALTNFGVEPFLKYFLQLAPGPMPRNSDKGLISADSPKFSGFIFKIQANM
;
A
#
# COMPACT_ATOMS: atom_id res chain seq x y z
N TRP A 1 -2.12 9.42 -19.61
CA TRP A 1 -1.12 8.96 -20.58
C TRP A 1 -1.11 9.87 -21.79
N MET A 2 -0.13 10.78 -21.81
CA MET A 2 0.20 11.59 -22.99
C MET A 2 0.77 10.69 -24.10
N GLU A 3 0.82 11.22 -25.33
CA GLU A 3 1.23 10.47 -26.53
C GLU A 3 2.69 9.96 -26.43
N ILE A 4 3.58 10.76 -25.82
CA ILE A 4 4.98 10.38 -25.53
C ILE A 4 5.07 9.24 -24.50
N GLU A 5 4.20 9.25 -23.47
CA GLU A 5 4.18 8.19 -22.46
C GLU A 5 3.71 6.87 -23.09
N LYS A 6 2.68 6.91 -23.95
CA LYS A 6 2.21 5.74 -24.69
C LYS A 6 3.28 5.18 -25.63
N GLN A 7 4.11 6.03 -26.24
CA GLN A 7 5.20 5.59 -27.13
C GLN A 7 6.39 4.97 -26.38
N ARG A 8 6.71 5.45 -25.17
CA ARG A 8 7.87 4.97 -24.40
C ARG A 8 7.53 3.93 -23.33
N GLY A 9 6.24 3.73 -23.02
CA GLY A 9 5.80 2.80 -21.98
C GLY A 9 6.22 3.20 -20.56
N ILE A 10 6.59 4.46 -20.35
CA ILE A 10 7.04 5.01 -19.06
C ILE A 10 6.20 6.25 -18.72
N SER A 11 5.89 6.44 -17.43
CA SER A 11 5.32 7.69 -16.94
C SER A 11 6.41 8.77 -16.95
N VAL A 12 6.16 9.87 -17.66
CA VAL A 12 7.15 10.95 -17.89
C VAL A 12 6.85 12.16 -17.02
N THR A 13 5.58 12.38 -16.64
CA THR A 13 5.19 13.54 -15.82
C THR A 13 4.26 13.16 -14.67
N SER A 14 4.45 13.78 -13.51
CA SER A 14 3.52 13.62 -12.39
C SER A 14 2.15 14.22 -12.73
N SER A 15 1.14 13.37 -12.85
CA SER A 15 -0.26 13.79 -13.03
C SER A 15 -0.94 13.94 -11.69
N VAL A 16 -1.83 14.93 -11.55
CA VAL A 16 -2.70 15.05 -10.38
C VAL A 16 -4.09 14.57 -10.77
N MET A 17 -4.64 13.63 -10.01
CA MET A 17 -6.00 13.14 -10.18
C MET A 17 -6.79 13.42 -8.92
N GLN A 18 -8.03 13.90 -9.07
CA GLN A 18 -8.94 14.13 -7.96
C GLN A 18 -10.25 13.38 -8.20
N PHE A 19 -10.75 12.70 -7.18
CA PHE A 19 -12.05 12.06 -7.20
C PHE A 19 -12.63 11.98 -5.79
N ASN A 20 -13.95 11.79 -5.70
CA ASN A 20 -14.64 11.58 -4.44
C ASN A 20 -14.94 10.09 -4.26
N TYR A 21 -14.71 9.58 -3.06
CA TYR A 21 -15.03 8.20 -2.70
C TYR A 21 -15.37 8.14 -1.21
N ASP A 22 -16.49 7.50 -0.88
CA ASP A 22 -16.96 7.29 0.50
C ASP A 22 -16.96 8.55 1.40
N GLY A 23 -17.35 9.70 0.82
CA GLY A 23 -17.37 10.99 1.52
C GLY A 23 -16.02 11.71 1.63
N TYR A 24 -14.93 11.10 1.16
CA TYR A 24 -13.61 11.72 1.08
C TYR A 24 -13.36 12.35 -0.28
N CYS A 25 -12.60 13.46 -0.31
CA CYS A 25 -12.02 14.04 -1.51
C CYS A 25 -10.55 13.62 -1.61
N ILE A 26 -10.23 12.77 -2.57
CA ILE A 26 -8.92 12.13 -2.68
C ILE A 26 -8.13 12.82 -3.79
N ASN A 27 -6.89 13.20 -3.49
CA ASN A 27 -5.94 13.73 -4.46
C ASN A 27 -4.78 12.73 -4.61
N ILE A 28 -4.64 12.15 -5.80
CA ILE A 28 -3.52 11.27 -6.15
C ILE A 28 -2.51 12.07 -6.94
N LEU A 29 -1.28 12.12 -6.41
CA LEU A 29 -0.12 12.66 -7.09
C LEU A 29 0.66 11.49 -7.70
N ASP A 30 0.56 11.29 -9.00
CA ASP A 30 1.34 10.25 -9.68
C ASP A 30 2.82 10.65 -9.70
N THR A 31 3.72 9.75 -9.35
CA THR A 31 5.17 10.01 -9.36
C THR A 31 5.84 9.25 -10.49
N PRO A 32 6.55 9.91 -11.41
CA PRO A 32 7.35 9.24 -12.42
C PRO A 32 8.33 8.23 -11.78
N GLY A 33 8.25 6.97 -12.21
CA GLY A 33 9.05 5.87 -11.65
C GLY A 33 10.44 5.71 -12.26
N HIS A 34 10.76 6.42 -13.34
CA HIS A 34 12.06 6.30 -14.02
C HIS A 34 13.11 7.19 -13.35
N GLN A 35 14.33 6.67 -13.19
CA GLN A 35 15.42 7.32 -12.42
C GLN A 35 15.75 8.74 -12.91
N ASP A 36 15.55 8.99 -14.20
CA ASP A 36 15.78 10.28 -14.87
C ASP A 36 14.83 11.40 -14.42
N PHE A 37 13.73 11.09 -13.73
CA PHE A 37 12.72 12.08 -13.27
C PHE A 37 12.68 12.23 -11.75
N SER A 38 13.76 11.84 -11.06
CA SER A 38 13.86 11.83 -9.60
C SER A 38 13.57 13.19 -8.95
N GLU A 39 14.00 14.31 -9.55
CA GLU A 39 13.80 15.65 -8.97
C GLU A 39 12.32 16.08 -8.93
N ASP A 40 11.57 15.79 -10.00
CA ASP A 40 10.11 16.04 -10.06
C ASP A 40 9.36 15.17 -9.06
N THR A 41 9.79 13.92 -8.90
CA THR A 41 9.22 13.00 -7.92
C THR A 41 9.46 13.48 -6.49
N TYR A 42 10.68 13.92 -6.16
CA TYR A 42 11.00 14.43 -4.82
C TYR A 42 10.22 15.71 -4.48
N ARG A 43 10.00 16.58 -5.47
CA ARG A 43 9.15 17.76 -5.29
C ARG A 43 7.69 17.39 -5.12
N THR A 44 7.19 16.41 -5.86
CA THR A 44 5.80 15.96 -5.75
C THR A 44 5.49 15.40 -4.35
N LEU A 45 6.44 14.68 -3.74
CA LEU A 45 6.33 14.23 -2.35
C LEU A 45 6.23 15.37 -1.33
N THR A 46 6.66 16.60 -1.67
CA THR A 46 6.48 17.76 -0.77
C THR A 46 5.01 18.13 -0.57
N ALA A 47 4.15 17.82 -1.54
CA ALA A 47 2.74 18.17 -1.54
C ALA A 47 1.84 17.04 -1.05
N ALA A 48 2.40 15.86 -0.79
CA ALA A 48 1.68 14.72 -0.24
C ALA A 48 1.70 14.75 1.30
N ASP A 49 0.62 14.27 1.90
CA ASP A 49 0.51 14.06 3.36
C ASP A 49 0.74 12.59 3.75
N SER A 50 0.66 11.66 2.79
CA SER A 50 0.97 10.24 2.93
C SER A 50 1.46 9.67 1.60
N ALA A 51 2.17 8.54 1.63
CA ALA A 51 2.65 7.86 0.43
C ALA A 51 2.17 6.40 0.38
N VAL A 52 1.86 5.91 -0.82
CA VAL A 52 1.59 4.49 -1.08
C VAL A 52 2.78 3.88 -1.80
N MET A 53 3.49 2.99 -1.13
CA MET A 53 4.64 2.27 -1.66
C MET A 53 4.19 0.96 -2.29
N LEU A 54 4.36 0.84 -3.60
CA LEU A 54 4.08 -0.40 -4.33
C LEU A 54 5.34 -1.24 -4.44
N ILE A 55 5.25 -2.49 -4.00
CA ILE A 55 6.34 -3.48 -4.12
C ILE A 55 5.86 -4.61 -5.03
N ASP A 56 6.71 -5.05 -5.95
CA ASP A 56 6.43 -6.24 -6.77
C ASP A 56 6.74 -7.49 -5.95
N THR A 57 5.75 -8.37 -5.72
CA THR A 57 5.93 -9.61 -4.93
C THR A 57 7.10 -10.48 -5.40
N ALA A 58 7.40 -10.49 -6.70
CA ALA A 58 8.48 -11.30 -7.25
C ALA A 58 9.86 -10.67 -7.07
N LYS A 59 9.93 -9.33 -7.04
CA LYS A 59 11.20 -8.60 -7.00
C LYS A 59 11.59 -8.13 -5.61
N GLY A 60 10.61 -7.77 -4.79
CA GLY A 60 10.84 -7.12 -3.52
C GLY A 60 11.32 -5.67 -3.68
N VAL A 61 12.18 -5.22 -2.78
CA VAL A 61 12.67 -3.83 -2.71
C VAL A 61 13.70 -3.55 -3.82
N GLU A 62 13.36 -2.63 -4.74
CA GLU A 62 14.25 -2.21 -5.83
C GLU A 62 15.02 -0.92 -5.48
N ALA A 63 16.11 -0.63 -6.21
CA ALA A 63 16.96 0.54 -5.95
C ALA A 63 16.23 1.88 -5.97
N GLN A 64 15.17 2.02 -6.79
CA GLN A 64 14.34 3.22 -6.83
C GLN A 64 13.44 3.32 -5.59
N THR A 65 12.93 2.19 -5.09
CA THR A 65 12.15 2.12 -3.85
C THR A 65 12.95 2.69 -2.68
N ILE A 66 14.21 2.29 -2.55
CA ILE A 66 15.12 2.77 -1.49
C ILE A 66 15.25 4.30 -1.51
N LYS A 67 15.49 4.88 -2.69
CA LYS A 67 15.65 6.32 -2.86
C LYS A 67 14.38 7.09 -2.49
N LEU A 68 13.23 6.64 -2.96
CA LEU A 68 11.94 7.30 -2.69
C LEU A 68 11.55 7.16 -1.22
N PHE A 69 11.78 5.99 -0.64
CA PHE A 69 11.56 5.72 0.77
C PHE A 69 12.38 6.68 1.65
N GLU A 70 13.66 6.90 1.33
CA GLU A 70 14.50 7.84 2.08
C GLU A 70 13.95 9.28 2.04
N VAL A 71 13.41 9.73 0.91
CA VAL A 71 12.79 11.06 0.80
C VAL A 71 11.52 11.17 1.64
N CYS A 72 10.68 10.13 1.67
CA CYS A 72 9.51 10.08 2.55
C CYS A 72 9.91 10.10 4.03
N ARG A 73 10.93 9.31 4.40
CA ARG A 73 11.47 9.23 5.77
C ARG A 73 12.01 10.57 6.26
N LEU A 74 12.79 11.28 5.44
CA LEU A 74 13.33 12.60 5.79
C LEU A 74 12.25 13.67 6.04
N ARG A 75 11.01 13.40 5.60
CA ARG A 75 9.87 14.31 5.71
C ARG A 75 8.81 13.81 6.69
N ASN A 76 9.06 12.70 7.38
CA ASN A 76 8.10 12.02 8.25
C ASN A 76 6.74 11.80 7.55
N ILE A 77 6.76 11.44 6.27
CA ILE A 77 5.54 11.12 5.53
C ILE A 77 5.14 9.67 5.88
N PRO A 78 3.92 9.42 6.40
CA PRO A 78 3.40 8.08 6.60
C PRO A 78 3.40 7.27 5.31
N ILE A 79 3.83 6.01 5.39
CA ILE A 79 3.95 5.11 4.24
C ILE A 79 3.01 3.92 4.43
N PHE A 80 2.22 3.64 3.40
CA PHE A 80 1.37 2.46 3.29
C PHE A 80 1.96 1.55 2.22
N THR A 81 2.26 0.30 2.57
CA THR A 81 2.90 -0.64 1.66
C THR A 81 1.88 -1.58 1.05
N PHE A 82 1.89 -1.71 -0.27
CA PHE A 82 1.07 -2.65 -1.01
C PHE A 82 1.98 -3.57 -1.84
N ILE A 83 2.07 -4.84 -1.43
CA ILE A 83 2.70 -5.91 -2.19
C ILE A 83 1.76 -6.32 -3.33
N ASN A 84 2.14 -5.95 -4.54
CA ASN A 84 1.36 -6.11 -5.75
C ASN A 84 1.79 -7.36 -6.53
N LYS A 85 0.94 -7.73 -7.50
CA LYS A 85 1.13 -8.83 -8.45
C LYS A 85 1.05 -10.22 -7.81
N MET A 86 0.20 -10.40 -6.80
CA MET A 86 -0.07 -11.71 -6.21
C MET A 86 -0.66 -12.74 -7.20
N ASP A 87 -1.15 -12.29 -8.36
CA ASP A 87 -1.50 -13.13 -9.51
C ASP A 87 -0.30 -13.80 -10.20
N ARG A 88 0.92 -13.56 -9.72
CA ARG A 88 2.17 -14.12 -10.24
C ARG A 88 2.95 -14.81 -9.13
N GLU A 89 3.84 -15.72 -9.52
CA GLU A 89 4.79 -16.31 -8.59
C GLU A 89 5.63 -15.21 -7.93
N GLY A 90 5.65 -15.25 -6.61
CA GLY A 90 6.26 -14.23 -5.76
C GLY A 90 7.24 -14.84 -4.78
N ARG A 91 7.90 -13.96 -4.02
CA ARG A 91 8.71 -14.37 -2.87
C ARG A 91 7.79 -14.69 -1.69
N ASP A 92 8.35 -15.40 -0.71
CA ASP A 92 7.63 -15.65 0.53
C ASP A 92 7.27 -14.31 1.23
N PRO A 93 6.02 -14.13 1.70
CA PRO A 93 5.56 -12.90 2.35
C PRO A 93 6.39 -12.49 3.58
N LEU A 94 6.84 -13.44 4.40
CA LEU A 94 7.67 -13.16 5.57
C LEU A 94 9.05 -12.68 5.14
N SER A 95 9.63 -13.28 4.09
CA SER A 95 10.89 -12.80 3.51
C SER A 95 10.78 -11.40 2.91
N LEU A 96 9.61 -11.01 2.38
CA LEU A 96 9.37 -9.64 1.91
C LEU A 96 9.29 -8.66 3.09
N MET A 97 8.65 -9.04 4.20
CA MET A 97 8.64 -8.24 5.42
C MET A 97 10.05 -8.03 6.00
N GLU A 98 10.84 -9.09 6.08
CA GLU A 98 12.24 -9.05 6.52
C GLU A 98 13.06 -8.12 5.60
N GLU A 99 12.88 -8.21 4.28
CA GLU A 99 13.57 -7.31 3.35
C GLU A 99 13.19 -5.83 3.54
N LEU A 100 11.92 -5.51 3.84
CA LEU A 100 11.51 -4.14 4.16
C LEU A 100 12.27 -3.63 5.39
N GLU A 101 12.41 -4.45 6.42
CA GLU A 101 13.15 -4.09 7.62
C GLU A 101 14.64 -3.92 7.35
N ASP A 102 15.28 -4.92 6.74
CA ASP A 102 16.73 -4.95 6.52
C ASP A 102 17.20 -3.85 5.56
N VAL A 103 16.44 -3.61 4.49
CA VAL A 103 16.84 -2.71 3.41
C VAL A 103 16.37 -1.27 3.64
N LEU A 104 15.12 -1.09 4.09
CA LEU A 104 14.53 0.24 4.27
C LEU A 104 14.62 0.74 5.72
N GLY A 105 14.81 -0.17 6.69
CA GLY A 105 14.83 0.17 8.11
C GLY A 105 13.44 0.50 8.65
N ILE A 106 12.38 -0.07 8.07
CA ILE A 106 10.99 0.14 8.51
C ILE A 106 10.34 -1.17 8.91
N ARG A 107 9.71 -1.17 10.07
CA ARG A 107 8.90 -2.29 10.55
C ARG A 107 7.55 -2.28 9.83
N SER A 108 6.95 -3.44 9.62
CA SER A 108 5.67 -3.57 8.91
C SER A 108 4.62 -4.24 9.78
N CYS A 109 3.38 -3.77 9.67
CA CYS A 109 2.21 -4.35 10.32
C CYS A 109 1.25 -4.88 9.25
N PRO A 110 1.22 -6.20 9.01
CA PRO A 110 0.29 -6.80 8.05
C PRO A 110 -1.16 -6.54 8.45
N MET A 111 -1.91 -5.90 7.56
CA MET A 111 -3.35 -5.64 7.70
C MET A 111 -4.17 -6.77 7.08
N ASN A 112 -3.64 -7.35 6.00
CA ASN A 112 -4.10 -8.61 5.42
C ASN A 112 -2.90 -9.54 5.16
N TRP A 113 -3.16 -10.80 4.83
CA TRP A 113 -2.15 -11.81 4.56
C TRP A 113 -2.50 -12.62 3.31
N PRO A 114 -1.57 -12.86 2.37
CA PRO A 114 -1.87 -13.59 1.15
C PRO A 114 -2.00 -15.09 1.41
N ILE A 115 -2.89 -15.74 0.69
CA ILE A 115 -3.06 -17.20 0.74
C ILE A 115 -2.68 -17.76 -0.63
N GLY A 116 -1.51 -18.41 -0.68
CA GLY A 116 -0.89 -18.86 -1.92
C GLY A 116 -0.26 -17.72 -2.74
N SER A 117 0.30 -18.07 -3.89
CA SER A 117 0.90 -17.14 -4.85
C SER A 117 0.71 -17.64 -6.28
N GLY A 118 0.73 -16.74 -7.25
CA GLY A 118 0.69 -17.10 -8.67
C GLY A 118 -0.52 -17.96 -9.03
N TYR A 119 -0.25 -19.20 -9.47
CA TYR A 119 -1.31 -20.11 -9.84
C TYR A 119 -2.18 -20.55 -8.65
N ASP A 120 -1.57 -20.69 -7.47
CA ASP A 120 -2.22 -21.16 -6.25
C ASP A 120 -2.78 -20.01 -5.40
N PHE A 121 -2.76 -18.77 -5.91
CA PHE A 121 -3.31 -17.63 -5.18
C PHE A 121 -4.82 -17.78 -5.00
N LYS A 122 -5.26 -17.88 -3.75
CA LYS A 122 -6.67 -18.09 -3.35
C LYS A 122 -7.34 -16.87 -2.75
N GLY A 123 -6.58 -15.81 -2.46
CA GLY A 123 -7.09 -14.59 -1.88
C GLY A 123 -6.22 -14.05 -0.75
N VAL A 124 -6.82 -13.23 0.12
CA VAL A 124 -6.16 -12.67 1.29
C VAL A 124 -7.01 -12.87 2.55
N TYR A 125 -6.37 -13.17 3.67
CA TYR A 125 -6.98 -13.13 4.99
C TYR A 125 -6.89 -11.72 5.56
N ASP A 126 -8.01 -11.08 5.85
CA ASP A 126 -8.08 -9.81 6.54
C ASP A 126 -7.98 -10.04 8.06
N ARG A 127 -6.88 -9.53 8.65
CA ARG A 127 -6.53 -9.82 10.04
C ARG A 127 -7.45 -9.14 11.06
N LYS A 128 -8.14 -8.07 10.66
CA LYS A 128 -9.04 -7.33 11.55
C LYS A 128 -10.41 -8.00 11.66
N SER A 129 -10.97 -8.44 10.53
CA SER A 129 -12.28 -9.06 10.46
C SER A 129 -12.25 -10.58 10.67
N GLY A 130 -11.09 -11.21 10.48
CA GLY A 130 -10.97 -12.68 10.49
C GLY A 130 -11.60 -13.35 9.27
N GLN A 131 -11.84 -12.58 8.20
CA GLN A 131 -12.45 -13.05 6.96
C GLN A 131 -11.40 -13.23 5.86
N ILE A 132 -11.71 -14.11 4.90
CA ILE A 132 -10.93 -14.33 3.69
C ILE A 132 -11.67 -13.67 2.54
N GLU A 133 -11.02 -12.70 1.90
CA GLU A 133 -11.43 -12.22 0.58
C GLU A 133 -10.94 -13.24 -0.46
N ARG A 134 -11.85 -13.90 -1.17
CA ARG A 134 -11.49 -14.94 -2.15
C ARG A 134 -11.13 -14.34 -3.50
N TYR A 135 -10.00 -14.79 -4.05
CA TYR A 135 -9.65 -14.48 -5.43
C TYR A 135 -10.28 -15.51 -6.38
N LEU A 136 -11.30 -15.08 -7.12
CA LEU A 136 -12.05 -15.93 -8.06
C LEU A 136 -11.50 -15.91 -9.49
N GLY A 137 -10.41 -15.17 -9.73
CA GLY A 137 -9.77 -15.05 -11.03
C GLY A 137 -9.96 -13.67 -11.67
N LYS A 138 -9.25 -13.45 -12.78
CA LYS A 138 -9.20 -12.13 -13.43
C LYS A 138 -10.57 -11.70 -13.96
N GLY A 139 -11.05 -10.55 -13.49
CA GLY A 139 -12.32 -9.95 -13.92
C GLY A 139 -13.54 -10.56 -13.23
N GLN A 140 -13.35 -11.45 -12.25
CA GLN A 140 -14.40 -11.87 -11.34
C GLN A 140 -14.36 -11.02 -10.08
N GLU A 141 -15.54 -10.68 -9.57
CA GLU A 141 -15.68 -9.95 -8.31
C GLU A 141 -15.31 -10.89 -7.15
N SER A 142 -14.54 -10.37 -6.18
CA SER A 142 -14.23 -11.13 -4.97
C SER A 142 -15.44 -11.21 -4.05
N ASP A 143 -15.43 -12.20 -3.17
CA ASP A 143 -16.39 -12.30 -2.07
C ASP A 143 -15.66 -12.71 -0.78
N TRP A 144 -16.42 -12.77 0.32
CA TRP A 144 -15.88 -12.89 1.66
C TRP A 144 -16.45 -14.11 2.37
N ILE A 145 -15.56 -14.91 2.95
CA ILE A 145 -15.92 -16.05 3.81
C ILE A 145 -15.22 -15.93 5.15
N SER A 146 -15.79 -16.49 6.22
CA SER A 146 -15.12 -16.50 7.52
C SER A 146 -14.09 -17.63 7.59
N LEU A 147 -12.91 -17.36 8.16
CA LEU A 147 -11.96 -18.44 8.48
C LEU A 147 -12.51 -19.36 9.57
N TYR A 148 -13.19 -18.78 10.57
CA TYR A 148 -13.77 -19.50 11.69
C TYR A 148 -15.30 -19.37 11.74
N GLU A 149 -15.96 -20.45 12.17
CA GLU A 149 -17.36 -20.49 12.62
C GLU A 149 -17.36 -20.81 14.11
N GLY A 150 -17.41 -19.78 14.96
CA GLY A 150 -17.17 -19.94 16.39
C GLY A 150 -15.68 -20.19 16.67
N GLU A 151 -15.36 -21.31 17.32
CA GLU A 151 -13.97 -21.71 17.64
C GLU A 151 -13.38 -22.68 16.61
N GLU A 152 -14.18 -23.17 15.66
CA GLU A 152 -13.76 -24.14 14.65
C GLU A 152 -13.51 -23.48 13.30
N ILE A 153 -12.56 -24.01 12.52
CA ILE A 153 -12.30 -23.55 11.15
C ILE A 153 -13.54 -23.88 10.30
N SER A 154 -14.05 -22.90 9.55
CA SER A 154 -15.26 -23.07 8.74
C SER A 154 -15.06 -24.13 7.66
N ALA A 155 -16.12 -24.91 7.39
CA ALA A 155 -16.10 -25.90 6.32
C ALA A 155 -15.90 -25.23 4.95
N GLU A 156 -16.40 -24.00 4.77
CA GLU A 156 -16.20 -23.24 3.54
C GLU A 156 -14.73 -22.87 3.32
N ALA A 157 -14.03 -22.40 4.37
CA ALA A 157 -12.60 -22.09 4.29
C ALA A 157 -11.77 -23.34 4.02
N GLN A 158 -12.04 -24.46 4.73
CA GLN A 158 -11.36 -25.74 4.50
C GLN A 158 -11.50 -26.21 3.04
N ASN A 159 -12.71 -26.15 2.50
CA ASN A 159 -12.98 -26.58 1.12
C ASN A 159 -12.33 -25.65 0.08
N TRP A 160 -12.31 -24.34 0.33
CA TRP A 160 -11.76 -23.36 -0.61
C TRP A 160 -10.24 -23.41 -0.70
N LEU A 161 -9.58 -23.48 0.47
CA LEU A 161 -8.12 -23.44 0.58
C LEU A 161 -7.48 -24.81 0.36
N GLY A 162 -8.16 -25.88 0.79
CA GLY A 162 -7.52 -27.18 0.95
C GLY A 162 -6.54 -27.20 2.13
N GLU A 163 -6.07 -28.40 2.46
CA GLU A 163 -5.27 -28.67 3.66
C GLU A 163 -3.96 -27.85 3.70
N ALA A 164 -3.16 -27.90 2.63
CA ALA A 164 -1.84 -27.29 2.61
C ALA A 164 -1.84 -25.75 2.74
N LEU A 165 -2.76 -25.06 2.05
CA LEU A 165 -2.84 -23.60 2.13
C LEU A 165 -3.46 -23.14 3.44
N LEU A 166 -4.40 -23.91 4.00
CA LEU A 166 -4.98 -23.62 5.30
C LEU A 166 -3.93 -23.78 6.41
N GLU A 167 -3.18 -24.88 6.41
CA GLU A 167 -2.10 -25.13 7.37
C GLU A 167 -1.08 -24.00 7.33
N LYS A 168 -0.56 -23.66 6.14
CA LYS A 168 0.37 -22.53 5.98
C LYS A 168 -0.22 -21.20 6.46
N LEU A 169 -1.48 -20.90 6.14
CA LEU A 169 -2.11 -19.67 6.62
C LEU A 169 -2.11 -19.62 8.15
N LEU A 170 -2.49 -20.70 8.83
CA LEU A 170 -2.56 -20.73 10.28
C LEU A 170 -1.17 -20.57 10.92
N GLU A 171 -0.16 -21.26 10.38
CA GLU A 171 1.24 -21.11 10.82
C GLU A 171 1.75 -19.68 10.66
N ASP A 172 1.51 -19.07 9.50
CA ASP A 172 1.94 -17.70 9.23
C ASP A 172 1.23 -16.71 10.17
N ILE A 173 -0.08 -16.85 10.39
CA ILE A 173 -0.83 -15.97 11.30
C ILE A 173 -0.36 -16.13 12.75
N GLU A 174 -0.13 -17.36 13.22
CA GLU A 174 0.43 -17.61 14.55
C GLU A 174 1.80 -16.94 14.72
N LEU A 175 2.67 -17.05 13.71
CA LEU A 175 3.97 -16.39 13.73
C LEU A 175 3.83 -14.86 13.78
N LEU A 176 2.92 -14.28 12.99
CA LEU A 176 2.65 -12.83 13.02
C LEU A 176 2.10 -12.36 14.36
N ASP A 177 1.29 -13.16 15.04
CA ASP A 177 0.73 -12.82 16.34
C ASP A 177 1.78 -12.91 17.46
N ILE A 178 2.77 -13.80 17.33
CA ILE A 178 3.85 -13.97 18.31
C ILE A 178 5.01 -12.99 18.08
N ALA A 179 5.41 -12.78 16.82
CA ALA A 179 6.66 -12.10 16.46
C ALA A 179 6.46 -10.82 15.61
N GLY A 180 5.26 -10.60 15.07
CA GLY A 180 4.96 -9.41 14.26
C GLY A 180 4.80 -8.14 15.11
N ASP A 181 4.96 -6.99 14.47
CA ASP A 181 4.65 -5.72 15.12
C ASP A 181 3.14 -5.55 15.28
N PRO A 182 2.65 -5.19 16.48
CA PRO A 182 1.25 -4.85 16.66
C PRO A 182 0.94 -3.54 15.92
N PHE A 183 -0.33 -3.41 15.54
CA PHE A 183 -0.85 -2.16 15.01
C PHE A 183 -0.64 -1.01 16.01
N ASP A 184 -0.10 0.12 15.51
CA ASP A 184 0.17 1.32 16.30
C ASP A 184 0.00 2.56 15.40
N GLN A 185 -1.11 3.29 15.58
CA GLN A 185 -1.44 4.46 14.77
C GLN A 185 -0.39 5.57 14.91
N ASP A 186 0.13 5.81 16.12
CA ASP A 186 1.12 6.85 16.35
C ASP A 186 2.41 6.55 15.60
N LYS A 187 2.84 5.28 15.56
CA LYS A 187 4.00 4.88 14.75
C LYS A 187 3.75 5.02 13.24
N ILE A 188 2.54 4.76 12.77
CA ILE A 188 2.16 4.96 11.36
C ILE A 188 2.22 6.43 10.99
N ASP A 189 1.60 7.30 11.81
CA ASP A 189 1.54 8.75 11.61
C ASP A 189 2.94 9.41 11.62
N ASN A 190 3.90 8.78 12.30
CA ASN A 190 5.29 9.23 12.35
C ASN A 190 6.23 8.49 11.36
N GLY A 191 5.70 7.63 10.50
CA GLY A 191 6.48 6.90 9.49
C GLY A 191 7.45 5.85 10.06
N LEU A 192 7.18 5.34 11.27
CA LEU A 192 7.98 4.33 11.97
C LEU A 192 7.44 2.91 11.78
N LEU A 193 6.18 2.77 11.37
CA LEU A 193 5.51 1.50 11.07
C LEU A 193 4.72 1.66 9.77
N THR A 194 4.88 0.74 8.82
CA THR A 194 4.06 0.73 7.61
C THR A 194 2.94 -0.31 7.72
N PRO A 195 1.67 0.08 7.52
CA PRO A 195 0.61 -0.88 7.25
C PRO A 195 0.94 -1.62 5.95
N LEU A 196 0.86 -2.95 5.97
CA LEU A 196 1.24 -3.81 4.86
C LEU A 196 0.01 -4.55 4.32
N PHE A 197 -0.18 -4.45 3.00
CA PHE A 197 -1.27 -5.09 2.29
C PHE A 197 -0.74 -5.91 1.12
N PHE A 198 -1.45 -6.96 0.77
CA PHE A 198 -1.20 -7.82 -0.38
C PHE A 198 -2.40 -7.77 -1.32
N GLY A 199 -2.13 -7.85 -2.63
CA GLY A 199 -3.19 -7.96 -3.63
C GLY A 199 -2.68 -7.94 -5.08
N SER A 200 -3.59 -7.77 -6.02
CA SER A 200 -3.25 -7.64 -7.44
C SER A 200 -4.06 -6.54 -8.11
N ALA A 201 -3.39 -5.42 -8.36
CA ALA A 201 -3.99 -4.30 -9.07
C ALA A 201 -4.36 -4.66 -10.53
N LEU A 202 -3.64 -5.60 -11.16
CA LEU A 202 -3.92 -6.03 -12.54
C LEU A 202 -5.28 -6.75 -12.65
N THR A 203 -5.68 -7.45 -11.59
CA THR A 203 -6.93 -8.20 -11.53
C THR A 203 -8.01 -7.48 -10.73
N ASN A 204 -7.71 -6.26 -10.26
CA ASN A 204 -8.56 -5.45 -9.38
C ASN A 204 -8.88 -6.13 -8.03
N PHE A 205 -7.99 -6.99 -7.54
CA PHE A 205 -8.16 -7.72 -6.29
C PHE A 205 -7.41 -7.04 -5.14
N GLY A 206 -8.08 -6.85 -3.99
CA GLY A 206 -7.52 -6.21 -2.80
C GLY A 206 -7.37 -4.69 -2.87
N VAL A 207 -7.71 -4.04 -4.00
CA VAL A 207 -7.58 -2.59 -4.19
C VAL A 207 -8.61 -1.81 -3.39
N GLU A 208 -9.87 -2.21 -3.43
CA GLU A 208 -10.93 -1.53 -2.68
C GLU A 208 -10.76 -1.69 -1.15
N PRO A 209 -10.51 -2.89 -0.60
CA PRO A 209 -10.24 -3.03 0.83
C PRO A 209 -9.05 -2.20 1.28
N PHE A 210 -7.96 -2.22 0.50
CA PHE A 210 -6.81 -1.34 0.75
C PHE A 210 -7.23 0.13 0.82
N LEU A 211 -7.99 0.62 -0.17
CA LEU A 211 -8.43 2.02 -0.20
C LEU A 211 -9.27 2.37 1.03
N LYS A 212 -10.18 1.48 1.46
CA LYS A 212 -10.99 1.70 2.67
C LYS A 212 -10.13 1.81 3.93
N TYR A 213 -9.14 0.94 4.10
CA TYR A 213 -8.19 1.06 5.21
C TYR A 213 -7.35 2.32 5.12
N PHE A 214 -6.82 2.62 3.94
CA PHE A 214 -6.03 3.82 3.70
C PHE A 214 -6.81 5.08 4.10
N LEU A 215 -8.09 5.20 3.74
CA LEU A 215 -8.91 6.35 4.11
C LEU A 215 -9.18 6.47 5.61
N GLN A 216 -9.21 5.36 6.34
CA GLN A 216 -9.38 5.36 7.80
C GLN A 216 -8.10 5.71 8.55
N LEU A 217 -6.95 5.35 7.97
CA LEU A 217 -5.65 5.38 8.65
C LEU A 217 -4.77 6.55 8.21
N ALA A 218 -4.91 7.03 6.98
CA ALA A 218 -4.08 8.12 6.45
C ALA A 218 -4.48 9.46 7.10
N PRO A 219 -3.52 10.34 7.38
CA PRO A 219 -3.82 11.66 7.91
C PRO A 219 -4.57 12.51 6.87
N GLY A 220 -5.40 13.43 7.36
CA GLY A 220 -5.89 14.53 6.55
C GLY A 220 -4.78 15.54 6.21
N PRO A 221 -5.12 16.67 5.57
CA PRO A 221 -4.16 17.72 5.27
C PRO A 221 -3.39 18.19 6.51
N MET A 222 -2.06 18.12 6.46
CA MET A 222 -1.21 18.38 7.62
C MET A 222 -0.73 19.84 7.68
N PRO A 223 -0.48 20.40 8.88
CA PRO A 223 0.16 21.68 9.03
C PRO A 223 1.54 21.74 8.35
N ARG A 224 1.92 22.92 7.82
CA ARG A 224 3.19 23.10 7.09
C ARG A 224 4.03 24.21 7.70
N ASN A 225 5.35 23.98 7.82
CA ASN A 225 6.30 24.99 8.28
C ASN A 225 6.50 26.08 7.22
N SER A 226 6.60 27.33 7.67
CA SER A 226 6.92 28.51 6.87
C SER A 226 7.93 29.41 7.58
N ASP A 227 8.40 30.46 6.90
CA ASP A 227 9.19 31.55 7.48
C ASP A 227 8.45 32.33 8.58
N LYS A 228 7.12 32.16 8.67
CA LYS A 228 6.25 32.75 9.69
C LYS A 228 5.82 31.75 10.77
N GLY A 229 6.44 30.57 10.81
CA GLY A 229 6.09 29.48 11.71
C GLY A 229 5.15 28.45 11.08
N LEU A 230 4.53 27.63 11.93
CA LEU A 230 3.63 26.55 11.50
C LEU A 230 2.29 27.12 11.03
N ILE A 231 1.88 26.78 9.81
CA ILE A 231 0.59 27.14 9.23
C ILE A 231 -0.37 25.97 9.37
N SER A 232 -1.47 26.17 10.10
CA SER A 232 -2.53 25.16 10.26
C SER A 232 -3.31 24.97 8.96
N ALA A 233 -3.67 23.73 8.66
CA ALA A 233 -4.55 23.37 7.55
C ALA A 233 -5.98 23.95 7.71
N ASP A 234 -6.43 24.15 8.95
CA ASP A 234 -7.76 24.71 9.27
C ASP A 234 -7.79 26.25 9.25
N SER A 235 -6.71 26.90 8.79
CA SER A 235 -6.66 28.35 8.69
C SER A 235 -7.79 28.89 7.78
N PRO A 236 -8.59 29.87 8.21
CA PRO A 236 -9.61 30.47 7.36
C PRO A 236 -9.02 31.36 6.25
N LYS A 237 -7.72 31.68 6.33
CA LYS A 237 -7.01 32.44 5.30
C LYS A 237 -6.34 31.50 4.32
N PHE A 238 -6.53 31.75 3.03
CA PHE A 238 -5.86 31.02 1.97
C PHE A 238 -4.33 31.19 2.06
N SER A 239 -3.63 30.07 1.98
CA SER A 239 -2.18 29.98 1.81
C SER A 239 -1.85 28.74 0.99
N GLY A 240 -0.75 28.77 0.24
CA GLY A 240 -0.27 27.63 -0.52
C GLY A 240 1.17 27.84 -0.96
N PHE A 241 1.77 26.79 -1.49
CA PHE A 241 3.11 26.83 -2.06
C PHE A 241 3.10 26.13 -3.42
N ILE A 242 3.99 26.56 -4.30
CA ILE A 242 4.15 25.96 -5.62
C ILE A 242 5.18 24.83 -5.48
N PHE A 243 4.77 23.60 -5.75
CA PHE A 243 5.68 22.44 -5.74
C PHE A 243 6.06 21.98 -7.15
N LYS A 244 5.29 22.36 -8.18
CA LYS A 244 5.54 22.00 -9.58
C LYS A 244 5.00 23.07 -10.52
N ILE A 245 5.68 23.27 -11.65
CA ILE A 245 5.19 23.99 -12.82
C ILE A 245 5.28 23.04 -14.00
N GLN A 246 4.14 22.76 -14.65
CA GLN A 246 4.09 21.95 -15.86
C GLN A 246 3.88 22.88 -17.06
N ALA A 247 4.84 22.89 -17.98
CA ALA A 247 4.66 23.60 -19.24
C ALA A 247 3.60 22.86 -20.08
N ASN A 248 2.69 23.61 -20.70
CA ASN A 248 1.80 23.06 -21.72
C ASN A 248 2.65 22.63 -22.92
N MET A 249 2.58 21.35 -23.29
CA MET A 249 3.08 20.84 -24.56
C MET A 249 2.00 20.89 -25.62
#